data_AF-A0A840IGV6-F1
#
_entry.id   AF-A0A840IGV6-F1
#
_cell.length_a   1.000
_cell.length_b   1.000
_cell.length_c   1.000
_cell.angle_alpha   90.00
_cell.angle_beta   90.00
_cell.angle_gamma   90.00
#
_symmetry.space_group_name_H-M   'P 1'
#
loop_
_entity.id
_entity.type
_entity.pdbx_description
1 polymer ?
#
loop_
_entity_poly.entity_id
_entity_poly.type
_entity_poly.pdbx_seq_one_letter_code
_entity_poly.pdbx_strand_id
1 'polypeptide(L)'
;MRLPRLRSAAALAALALAAAGCGGAATPDRPELDARLVLAGRPRALDAPIATAVERNFDGAEGVHFAVEPGRSPGAGARALKDGRAEFAAVPARALTDDDELIGIMALANEPDGERAPTLVLATRRSALEDDPALARAAVRALLRSYESALTDPASSLSDLQALFPGLDRGRIERAFDAGATRLFPPGRQLGALPQDDRRYDAGLVPAAAKTNHVS
;
A
#
# COMPACT_ATOMS: atom_id res chain seq x y z
N MET A 1 33.32 -76.72 -29.42
CA MET A 1 34.44 -76.39 -28.49
C MET A 1 34.57 -74.87 -28.45
N ARG A 2 34.58 -74.25 -27.26
CA ARG A 2 34.94 -72.83 -26.97
C ARG A 2 34.26 -71.67 -27.77
N LEU A 3 33.33 -70.99 -27.09
CA LEU A 3 33.19 -69.51 -27.07
C LEU A 3 34.54 -68.86 -26.63
N PRO A 4 34.83 -67.54 -26.80
CA PRO A 4 33.94 -66.36 -26.70
C PRO A 4 34.19 -65.36 -27.88
N ARG A 5 33.86 -64.04 -27.92
CA ARG A 5 33.62 -62.97 -26.92
C ARG A 5 32.53 -61.95 -27.34
N LEU A 6 32.16 -61.11 -26.38
CA LEU A 6 31.24 -59.97 -26.43
C LEU A 6 31.68 -58.83 -27.37
N ARG A 7 30.72 -58.01 -27.82
CA ARG A 7 30.84 -56.53 -27.74
C ARG A 7 29.50 -55.78 -27.87
N SER A 8 29.46 -54.63 -27.19
CA SER A 8 28.56 -53.49 -27.40
C SER A 8 27.07 -53.64 -27.00
N ALA A 9 26.77 -53.17 -25.79
CA ALA A 9 25.43 -52.69 -25.44
C ALA A 9 25.07 -51.44 -26.26
N ALA A 10 23.79 -51.29 -26.60
CA ALA A 10 23.21 -50.04 -27.10
C ALA A 10 22.10 -49.62 -26.15
N ALA A 11 22.18 -48.39 -25.65
CA ALA A 11 21.26 -47.85 -24.66
C ALA A 11 20.00 -47.27 -25.32
N LEU A 12 18.86 -47.35 -24.62
CA LEU A 12 17.67 -46.56 -24.89
C LEU A 12 16.99 -46.23 -23.55
N ALA A 13 17.38 -45.09 -22.99
CA ALA A 13 16.78 -44.55 -21.78
C ALA A 13 15.47 -43.82 -22.15
N ALA A 14 14.33 -44.39 -21.77
CA ALA A 14 13.04 -43.73 -21.89
C ALA A 14 12.86 -42.73 -20.73
N LEU A 15 13.22 -41.47 -20.97
CA LEU A 15 13.09 -40.40 -19.97
C LEU A 15 11.68 -39.80 -20.00
N ALA A 16 10.78 -40.34 -19.17
CA ALA A 16 9.41 -39.85 -19.03
C ALA A 16 9.35 -38.56 -18.18
N LEU A 17 9.50 -37.39 -18.81
CA LEU A 17 9.17 -36.11 -18.19
C LEU A 17 7.66 -35.85 -18.33
N ALA A 18 6.90 -36.27 -17.32
CA ALA A 18 5.50 -35.88 -17.12
C ALA A 18 5.26 -35.55 -15.64
N ALA A 19 5.84 -34.43 -15.19
CA ALA A 19 5.63 -33.89 -13.85
C ALA A 19 5.04 -32.48 -13.96
N ALA A 20 3.82 -32.34 -13.45
CA ALA A 20 2.96 -31.16 -13.46
C ALA A 20 3.69 -29.82 -13.26
N GLY A 21 3.82 -29.05 -14.34
CA GLY A 21 3.91 -27.60 -14.27
C GLY A 21 2.53 -27.02 -13.99
N CYS A 22 2.09 -27.01 -12.74
CA CYS A 22 0.97 -26.15 -12.33
C CYS A 22 1.44 -24.70 -12.45
N GLY A 23 1.24 -24.13 -13.64
CA GLY A 23 1.33 -22.69 -13.87
C GLY A 23 0.21 -21.98 -13.14
N GLY A 24 0.27 -21.94 -11.80
CA GLY A 24 -0.34 -20.86 -11.05
C GLY A 24 0.29 -19.60 -11.59
N ALA A 25 -0.50 -18.79 -12.31
CA ALA A 25 -0.06 -17.49 -12.78
C ALA A 25 0.38 -16.72 -11.53
N ALA A 26 1.68 -16.54 -11.38
CA ALA A 26 2.19 -15.66 -10.34
C ALA A 26 1.58 -14.29 -10.65
N THR A 27 0.67 -13.84 -9.77
CA THR A 27 0.10 -12.51 -9.88
C THR A 27 1.28 -11.55 -9.99
N PRO A 28 1.33 -10.69 -11.02
CA PRO A 28 2.47 -9.80 -11.22
C PRO A 28 2.78 -9.08 -9.90
N ASP A 29 4.02 -9.21 -9.42
CA ASP A 29 4.43 -8.63 -8.13
C ASP A 29 4.29 -7.09 -8.15
N ARG A 30 4.21 -6.54 -9.37
CA ARG A 30 3.82 -5.18 -9.74
C ARG A 30 2.66 -5.26 -10.74
N PRO A 31 1.47 -4.72 -10.42
CA PRO A 31 0.30 -4.85 -11.31
C PRO A 31 0.33 -3.88 -12.50
N GLU A 32 1.14 -2.82 -12.44
CA GLU A 32 1.29 -1.76 -13.46
C GLU A 32 -0.06 -1.07 -13.79
N LEU A 33 -0.78 -0.64 -12.74
CA LEU A 33 -2.13 -0.07 -12.83
C LEU A 33 -2.21 1.39 -12.34
N ASP A 34 -2.99 2.21 -13.03
CA ASP A 34 -3.45 3.51 -12.52
C ASP A 34 -4.45 3.31 -11.36
N ALA A 35 -4.31 4.09 -10.30
CA ALA A 35 -5.23 4.09 -9.17
C ALA A 35 -5.49 5.50 -8.64
N ARG A 36 -6.75 5.87 -8.42
CA ARG A 36 -7.11 7.14 -7.80
C ARG A 36 -7.05 7.03 -6.28
N LEU A 37 -6.44 8.03 -5.66
CA LEU A 37 -6.35 8.16 -4.21
C LEU A 37 -6.98 9.48 -3.76
N VAL A 38 -8.15 9.41 -3.15
CA VAL A 38 -8.86 10.61 -2.67
C VAL A 38 -8.46 10.94 -1.23
N LEU A 39 -7.93 12.14 -1.00
CA LEU A 39 -7.57 12.62 0.34
C LEU A 39 -8.81 12.88 1.20
N ALA A 40 -8.64 12.82 2.52
CA ALA A 40 -9.73 13.00 3.50
C ALA A 40 -10.38 14.40 3.51
N GLY A 41 -9.73 15.36 2.84
CA GLY A 41 -10.13 16.76 2.74
C GLY A 41 -9.15 17.54 1.86
N ARG A 42 -9.05 18.85 2.08
CA ARG A 42 -7.99 19.68 1.47
C ARG A 42 -6.61 19.14 1.89
N PRO A 43 -5.56 19.26 1.05
CA PRO A 43 -4.22 18.80 1.39
C PRO A 43 -3.66 19.51 2.63
N ARG A 44 -2.97 18.75 3.49
CA ARG A 44 -2.35 19.17 4.75
C ARG A 44 -1.03 18.42 4.94
N ALA A 45 -0.25 18.84 5.94
CA ALA A 45 1.00 18.19 6.35
C ALA A 45 0.95 16.65 6.47
N LEU A 46 -0.16 16.08 6.99
CA LEU A 46 -0.31 14.62 7.12
C LEU A 46 -0.40 13.88 5.78
N ASP A 47 -0.73 14.59 4.70
CA ASP A 47 -0.86 14.03 3.35
C ASP A 47 0.49 14.07 2.59
N ALA A 48 1.56 14.63 3.19
CA ALA A 48 2.87 14.77 2.55
C ALA A 48 3.54 13.45 2.15
N PRO A 49 3.51 12.36 2.95
CA PRO A 49 4.03 11.08 2.51
C PRO A 49 3.30 10.52 1.27
N ILE A 50 2.00 10.81 1.11
CA ILE A 50 1.24 10.39 -0.07
C ILE A 50 1.76 11.13 -1.31
N ALA A 51 2.05 12.43 -1.19
CA ALA A 51 2.65 13.20 -2.27
C ALA A 51 4.09 12.73 -2.60
N THR A 52 4.90 12.45 -1.57
CA THR A 52 6.24 11.84 -1.74
C THR A 52 6.20 10.50 -2.46
N ALA A 53 5.14 9.70 -2.32
CA ALA A 53 5.00 8.45 -3.07
C ALA A 53 4.96 8.69 -4.58
N VAL A 54 4.24 9.73 -5.03
CA VAL A 54 4.08 10.12 -6.44
C VAL A 54 5.30 10.86 -6.95
N GLU A 55 5.70 11.96 -6.30
CA GLU A 55 6.79 12.84 -6.76
C GLU A 55 8.15 12.12 -6.82
N ARG A 56 8.32 11.04 -6.04
CA ARG A 56 9.52 10.18 -6.06
C ARG A 56 9.34 8.85 -6.78
N ASN A 57 8.18 8.63 -7.43
CA ASN A 57 7.83 7.41 -8.15
C ASN A 57 8.05 6.13 -7.29
N PHE A 58 7.73 6.19 -6.00
CA PHE A 58 7.67 5.00 -5.14
C PHE A 58 6.43 4.17 -5.41
N ASP A 59 5.36 4.80 -5.89
CA ASP A 59 4.17 4.14 -6.40
C ASP A 59 4.50 3.35 -7.68
N GLY A 60 5.07 4.01 -8.70
CA GLY A 60 5.47 3.37 -9.96
C GLY A 60 6.56 2.31 -9.76
N ALA A 61 7.42 2.44 -8.74
CA ALA A 61 8.37 1.39 -8.37
C ALA A 61 7.71 0.10 -7.86
N GLU A 62 6.46 0.18 -7.37
CA GLU A 62 5.65 -0.95 -6.90
C GLU A 62 4.58 -1.38 -7.92
N GLY A 63 4.51 -0.73 -9.08
CA GLY A 63 3.54 -1.00 -10.14
C GLY A 63 2.15 -0.40 -9.90
N VAL A 64 2.05 0.72 -9.19
CA VAL A 64 0.79 1.47 -9.05
C VAL A 64 1.04 2.94 -9.34
N HIS A 65 0.18 3.60 -10.12
CA HIS A 65 0.35 5.02 -10.44
C HIS A 65 -0.78 5.83 -9.80
N PHE A 66 -0.46 6.61 -8.76
CA PHE A 66 -1.48 7.31 -7.99
C PHE A 66 -1.91 8.64 -8.64
N ALA A 67 -3.17 8.69 -9.08
CA ALA A 67 -3.86 9.94 -9.34
C ALA A 67 -4.45 10.48 -8.02
N VAL A 68 -3.70 11.33 -7.32
CA VAL A 68 -4.10 11.86 -6.00
C VAL A 68 -5.03 13.07 -6.13
N GLU A 69 -6.23 12.98 -5.55
CA GLU A 69 -7.24 14.06 -5.59
C GLU A 69 -7.57 14.62 -4.19
N PRO A 70 -7.72 15.94 -4.04
CA PRO A 70 -8.12 16.54 -2.76
C PRO A 70 -9.62 16.34 -2.46
N GLY A 71 -9.93 15.89 -1.24
CA GLY A 71 -11.30 15.79 -0.75
C GLY A 71 -11.98 17.15 -0.62
N ARG A 72 -13.08 17.37 -1.34
CA ARG A 72 -13.81 18.65 -1.33
C ARG A 72 -14.66 18.89 -0.09
N SER A 73 -14.93 17.85 0.69
CA SER A 73 -15.72 17.89 1.94
C SER A 73 -15.29 16.76 2.88
N PRO A 74 -15.63 16.84 4.19
CA PRO A 74 -15.52 15.69 5.09
C PRO A 74 -16.26 14.47 4.51
N GLY A 75 -15.60 13.32 4.48
CA GLY A 75 -16.16 12.08 3.93
C GLY A 75 -16.16 11.99 2.40
N ALA A 76 -15.56 12.93 1.68
CA ALA A 76 -15.45 12.88 0.21
C ALA A 76 -14.76 11.59 -0.27
N GLY A 77 -13.69 11.15 0.40
CA GLY A 77 -12.99 9.89 0.10
C GLY A 77 -13.87 8.65 0.28
N ALA A 78 -14.54 8.53 1.43
CA ALA A 78 -15.46 7.42 1.69
C ALA A 78 -16.60 7.37 0.66
N ARG A 79 -17.12 8.53 0.22
CA ARG A 79 -18.12 8.60 -0.86
C ARG A 79 -17.52 8.19 -2.21
N ALA A 80 -16.31 8.62 -2.54
CA ALA A 80 -15.65 8.24 -3.79
C ALA A 80 -15.40 6.72 -3.90
N LEU A 81 -15.05 6.05 -2.79
CA LEU A 81 -14.96 4.59 -2.73
C LEU A 81 -16.31 3.93 -3.01
N LYS A 82 -17.38 4.34 -2.29
CA LYS A 82 -18.75 3.80 -2.46
C LYS A 82 -19.31 4.02 -3.86
N ASP A 83 -19.04 5.18 -4.45
CA ASP A 83 -19.47 5.52 -5.82
C ASP A 83 -18.65 4.78 -6.91
N GLY A 84 -17.61 4.01 -6.54
CA GLY A 84 -16.68 3.39 -7.49
C GLY A 84 -15.86 4.40 -8.31
N ARG A 85 -15.67 5.61 -7.79
CA ARG A 85 -14.94 6.71 -8.46
C ARG A 85 -13.46 6.78 -8.12
N ALA A 86 -13.03 6.03 -7.11
CA ALA A 86 -11.65 5.85 -6.70
C ALA A 86 -11.41 4.46 -6.10
N GLU A 87 -10.19 3.97 -6.27
CA GLU A 87 -9.72 2.67 -5.79
C GLU A 87 -9.28 2.78 -4.33
N PHE A 88 -8.70 3.93 -3.94
CA PHE A 88 -8.25 4.22 -2.59
C PHE A 88 -8.74 5.57 -2.09
N ALA A 89 -8.88 5.69 -0.77
CA ALA A 89 -9.06 6.98 -0.12
C ALA A 89 -8.45 7.02 1.28
N ALA A 90 -7.94 8.18 1.67
CA ALA A 90 -7.69 8.49 3.07
C ALA A 90 -9.03 8.82 3.74
N VAL A 91 -9.43 8.03 4.74
CA VAL A 91 -10.71 8.19 5.44
C VAL A 91 -10.51 8.24 6.96
N PRO A 92 -11.31 9.04 7.70
CA PRO A 92 -11.33 8.93 9.16
C PRO A 92 -11.84 7.55 9.55
N ALA A 93 -11.17 6.85 10.46
CA ALA A 93 -11.49 5.44 10.77
C ALA A 93 -12.94 5.20 11.22
N ARG A 94 -13.59 6.20 11.83
CA ARG A 94 -15.03 6.16 12.16
C ARG A 94 -15.94 5.89 10.95
N ALA A 95 -15.54 6.30 9.74
CA ALA A 95 -16.33 6.09 8.52
C ALA A 95 -16.44 4.61 8.13
N LEU A 96 -15.59 3.74 8.68
CA LEU A 96 -15.66 2.29 8.53
C LEU A 96 -16.65 1.64 9.52
N THR A 97 -17.16 2.37 10.50
CA THR A 97 -18.30 1.92 11.33
C THR A 97 -19.63 2.15 10.61
N ASP A 98 -19.66 3.14 9.71
CA ASP A 98 -20.87 3.54 8.99
C ASP A 98 -21.10 2.71 7.71
N ASP A 99 -20.19 1.81 7.34
CA ASP A 99 -20.25 0.98 6.13
C ASP A 99 -19.33 -0.25 6.21
N ASP A 100 -19.90 -1.45 6.19
CA ASP A 100 -19.16 -2.73 6.23
C ASP A 100 -18.49 -3.11 4.88
N GLU A 101 -18.85 -2.43 3.77
CA GLU A 101 -18.18 -2.59 2.46
C GLU A 101 -16.86 -1.79 2.39
N LEU A 102 -16.63 -0.84 3.30
CA LEU A 102 -15.35 -0.14 3.37
C LEU A 102 -14.40 -0.88 4.33
N ILE A 103 -13.15 -1.07 3.89
CA ILE A 103 -12.11 -1.71 4.69
C ILE A 103 -10.86 -0.85 4.75
N GLY A 104 -10.35 -0.62 5.97
CA GLY A 104 -9.07 0.04 6.18
C GLY A 104 -7.91 -0.94 5.97
N ILE A 105 -6.90 -0.54 5.20
CA ILE A 105 -5.80 -1.40 4.76
C ILE A 105 -4.41 -0.91 5.19
N MET A 106 -4.29 0.35 5.64
CA MET A 106 -3.09 0.88 6.29
C MET A 106 -3.46 2.05 7.23
N ALA A 107 -2.84 2.14 8.41
CA ALA A 107 -2.92 3.32 9.27
C ALA A 107 -2.10 4.48 8.68
N LEU A 108 -2.72 5.65 8.50
CA LEU A 108 -2.07 6.87 8.00
C LEU A 108 -1.81 7.87 9.13
N ALA A 109 -2.67 7.91 10.15
CA ALA A 109 -2.44 8.66 11.37
C ALA A 109 -3.17 8.00 12.56
N ASN A 110 -2.62 8.19 13.74
CA ASN A 110 -3.06 7.66 15.02
C ASN A 110 -3.47 8.81 15.96
N GLU A 111 -4.03 8.47 17.14
CA GLU A 111 -4.06 9.44 18.24
C GLU A 111 -2.65 9.60 18.84
N PRO A 112 -2.31 10.75 19.44
CA PRO A 112 -0.98 10.99 20.03
C PRO A 112 -0.60 10.02 21.16
N ASP A 113 -1.57 9.34 21.78
CA ASP A 113 -1.34 8.35 22.83
C ASP A 113 -0.92 6.97 22.28
N GLY A 114 -1.12 6.70 20.99
CA GLY A 114 -0.69 5.49 20.30
C GLY A 114 -1.41 4.19 20.69
N GLU A 115 -2.08 4.14 21.85
CA GLU A 115 -2.82 2.98 22.34
C GLU A 115 -4.11 2.74 21.53
N ARG A 116 -4.76 3.83 21.10
CA ARG A 116 -6.08 3.80 20.44
C ARG A 116 -6.02 3.29 18.98
N ALA A 117 -7.22 3.09 18.42
CA ALA A 117 -7.42 2.84 16.99
C ALA A 117 -6.91 4.03 16.15
N PRO A 118 -6.53 3.82 14.88
CA PRO A 118 -6.08 4.90 14.00
C PRO A 118 -7.14 5.99 13.85
N THR A 119 -6.72 7.24 13.71
CA THR A 119 -7.62 8.38 13.43
C THR A 119 -7.90 8.52 11.94
N LEU A 120 -6.93 8.16 11.12
CA LEU A 120 -6.97 8.20 9.66
C LEU A 120 -6.37 6.90 9.09
N VAL A 121 -7.05 6.31 8.12
CA VAL A 121 -6.59 5.10 7.43
C VAL A 121 -6.67 5.27 5.92
N LEU A 122 -5.81 4.56 5.20
CA LEU A 122 -6.02 4.24 3.81
C LEU A 122 -7.11 3.17 3.77
N ALA A 123 -8.15 3.39 2.99
CA ALA A 123 -9.23 2.45 2.80
C ALA A 123 -9.51 2.18 1.32
N THR A 124 -10.12 1.04 1.07
CA THR A 124 -10.68 0.64 -0.22
C THR A 124 -12.04 -0.03 0.00
N ARG A 125 -12.67 -0.55 -1.06
CA ARG A 125 -13.84 -1.41 -0.98
C ARG A 125 -13.42 -2.85 -0.70
N ARG A 126 -14.19 -3.58 0.12
CA ARG A 126 -13.96 -4.99 0.42
C ARG A 126 -13.99 -5.83 -0.86
N SER A 127 -14.97 -5.60 -1.74
CA SER A 127 -15.01 -6.27 -3.05
C SER A 127 -13.72 -6.01 -3.85
N ALA A 128 -13.24 -4.76 -3.91
CA ALA A 128 -12.06 -4.41 -4.69
C ALA A 128 -10.78 -5.05 -4.15
N LEU A 129 -10.67 -5.22 -2.83
CA LEU A 129 -9.57 -5.94 -2.18
C LEU A 129 -9.62 -7.45 -2.45
N GLU A 130 -10.83 -8.03 -2.55
CA GLU A 130 -11.04 -9.44 -2.89
C GLU A 130 -10.80 -9.70 -4.40
N ASP A 131 -11.21 -8.76 -5.25
CA ASP A 131 -11.04 -8.80 -6.71
C ASP A 131 -9.56 -8.60 -7.13
N ASP A 132 -8.86 -7.61 -6.55
CA ASP A 132 -7.43 -7.33 -6.79
C ASP A 132 -6.65 -7.05 -5.50
N PRO A 133 -6.23 -8.10 -4.78
CA PRO A 133 -5.35 -7.96 -3.63
C PRO A 133 -3.90 -7.61 -4.01
N ALA A 134 -3.50 -7.60 -5.29
CA ALA A 134 -2.17 -7.19 -5.70
C ALA A 134 -2.05 -5.66 -5.75
N LEU A 135 -3.04 -4.97 -6.32
CA LEU A 135 -3.12 -3.51 -6.33
C LEU A 135 -3.09 -2.93 -4.91
N ALA A 136 -3.85 -3.51 -3.97
CA ALA A 136 -3.83 -3.09 -2.57
C ALA A 136 -2.46 -3.31 -1.89
N ARG A 137 -1.75 -4.41 -2.21
CA ARG A 137 -0.40 -4.66 -1.69
C ARG A 137 0.65 -3.72 -2.27
N ALA A 138 0.62 -3.45 -3.57
CA ALA A 138 1.48 -2.47 -4.23
C ALA A 138 1.28 -1.08 -3.62
N ALA A 139 0.02 -0.65 -3.46
CA ALA A 139 -0.32 0.63 -2.84
C ALA A 139 0.21 0.76 -1.40
N VAL A 140 0.09 -0.30 -0.59
CA VAL A 140 0.65 -0.30 0.77
C VAL A 140 2.18 -0.30 0.77
N ARG A 141 2.86 -1.07 -0.09
CA ARG A 141 4.35 -1.03 -0.17
C ARG A 141 4.86 0.36 -0.54
N ALA A 142 4.24 1.00 -1.54
CA ALA A 142 4.59 2.35 -1.99
C ALA A 142 4.46 3.38 -0.87
N LEU A 143 3.36 3.31 -0.12
CA LEU A 143 3.08 4.22 0.99
C LEU A 143 3.94 3.92 2.23
N LEU A 144 4.21 2.66 2.58
CA LEU A 144 5.16 2.34 3.65
C LEU A 144 6.53 2.98 3.38
N ARG A 145 7.06 2.80 2.15
CA ARG A 145 8.31 3.40 1.70
C ARG A 145 8.28 4.93 1.71
N SER A 146 7.18 5.54 1.32
CA SER A 146 7.06 7.01 1.32
C SER A 146 6.98 7.60 2.72
N TYR A 147 6.31 6.92 3.66
CA TYR A 147 6.27 7.30 5.08
C TYR A 147 7.65 7.16 5.75
N GLU A 148 8.44 6.12 5.43
CA GLU A 148 9.85 5.98 5.86
C GLU A 148 10.75 7.09 5.31
N SER A 149 10.56 7.47 4.04
CA SER A 149 11.27 8.62 3.46
C SER A 149 10.88 9.95 4.12
N ALA A 150 9.58 10.14 4.41
CA ALA A 150 9.07 11.36 5.06
C ALA A 150 9.50 11.49 6.53
N LEU A 151 9.77 10.36 7.21
CA LEU A 151 10.41 10.36 8.53
C LEU A 151 11.86 10.86 8.48
N THR A 152 12.60 10.45 7.46
CA THR A 152 14.03 10.73 7.33
C THR A 152 14.29 12.14 6.80
N ASP A 153 13.42 12.64 5.92
CA ASP A 153 13.48 13.98 5.36
C ASP A 153 12.07 14.62 5.25
N PRO A 154 11.54 15.15 6.37
CA PRO A 154 10.24 15.81 6.38
C PRO A 154 10.20 17.05 5.49
N ALA A 155 11.28 17.83 5.45
CA ALA A 155 11.32 19.11 4.74
C ALA A 155 11.19 18.93 3.22
N SER A 156 11.81 17.88 2.66
CA SER A 156 11.60 17.54 1.27
C SER A 156 10.23 16.89 1.05
N SER A 157 9.71 16.05 1.96
CA SER A 157 8.35 15.49 1.81
C SER A 157 7.26 16.58 1.79
N LEU A 158 7.42 17.63 2.61
CA LEU A 158 6.56 18.81 2.54
C LEU A 158 6.72 19.59 1.23
N SER A 159 7.90 19.55 0.61
CA SER A 159 8.15 20.17 -0.69
C SER A 159 7.50 19.36 -1.83
N ASP A 160 7.56 18.02 -1.76
CA ASP A 160 6.83 17.11 -2.64
C ASP A 160 5.31 17.41 -2.59
N LEU A 161 4.75 17.62 -1.38
CA LEU A 161 3.34 18.03 -1.21
C LEU A 161 2.99 19.37 -1.89
N GLN A 162 3.93 20.32 -1.92
CA GLN A 162 3.73 21.61 -2.60
C GLN A 162 3.88 21.50 -4.12
N ALA A 163 4.70 20.57 -4.61
CA ALA A 163 4.83 20.29 -6.04
C ALA A 163 3.52 19.68 -6.59
N LEU A 164 3.00 18.66 -5.90
CA LEU A 164 1.74 18.00 -6.27
C LEU A 164 0.51 18.92 -6.12
N PHE A 165 0.52 19.85 -5.16
CA PHE A 165 -0.56 20.82 -4.95
C PHE A 165 -0.03 22.27 -4.92
N PRO A 166 0.17 22.89 -6.10
CA PRO A 166 0.60 24.28 -6.20
C PRO A 166 -0.35 25.25 -5.49
N GLY A 167 0.21 26.25 -4.80
CA GLY A 167 -0.55 27.26 -4.06
C GLY A 167 -0.76 26.96 -2.57
N LEU A 168 -0.18 25.87 -2.05
CA LEU A 168 -0.12 25.62 -0.60
C LEU A 168 0.90 26.53 0.12
N ASP A 169 0.46 27.16 1.21
CA ASP A 169 1.29 27.99 2.11
C ASP A 169 2.32 27.12 2.86
N ARG A 170 3.60 27.29 2.49
CA ARG A 170 4.72 26.49 3.02
C ARG A 170 4.82 26.56 4.54
N GLY A 171 4.94 27.77 5.08
CA GLY A 171 5.17 27.98 6.51
C GLY A 171 3.98 27.54 7.36
N ARG A 172 2.75 27.59 6.82
CA ARG A 172 1.56 27.01 7.48
C ARG A 172 1.64 25.49 7.53
N ILE A 173 2.13 24.84 6.48
CA ILE A 173 2.24 23.37 6.42
C ILE A 173 3.38 22.86 7.30
N GLU A 174 4.56 23.49 7.27
CA GLU A 174 5.69 23.16 8.13
C GLU A 174 5.28 23.19 9.62
N ARG A 175 4.70 24.30 10.08
CA ARG A 175 4.17 24.42 11.47
C ARG A 175 3.08 23.39 11.81
N ALA A 176 2.29 22.95 10.83
CA ALA A 176 1.26 21.93 11.03
C ALA A 176 1.84 20.51 11.06
N PHE A 177 2.96 20.27 10.38
CA PHE A 177 3.70 19.01 10.44
C PHE A 177 4.37 18.85 11.80
N ASP A 178 5.10 19.86 12.27
CA ASP A 178 5.79 19.85 13.56
C ASP A 178 4.81 19.58 14.72
N ALA A 179 3.63 20.21 14.70
CA ALA A 179 2.57 20.00 15.67
C ALA A 179 1.80 18.66 15.49
N GLY A 180 2.09 17.91 14.44
CA GLY A 180 1.37 16.69 14.04
C GLY A 180 2.22 15.42 13.98
N ALA A 181 3.55 15.52 13.99
CA ALA A 181 4.47 14.41 13.73
C ALA A 181 4.24 13.17 14.62
N THR A 182 3.93 13.37 15.90
CA THR A 182 3.63 12.28 16.85
C THR A 182 2.38 11.47 16.50
N ARG A 183 1.45 12.02 15.71
CA ARG A 183 0.27 11.28 15.23
C ARG A 183 0.59 10.32 14.10
N LEU A 184 1.59 10.62 13.28
CA LEU A 184 1.96 9.74 12.16
C LEU A 184 2.57 8.43 12.70
N PHE A 185 3.38 8.50 13.75
CA PHE A 185 4.18 7.38 14.26
C PHE A 185 4.15 7.28 15.80
N PRO A 186 3.20 6.53 16.39
CA PRO A 186 3.26 6.22 17.81
C PRO A 186 4.43 5.26 18.11
N PRO A 187 5.18 5.48 19.22
CA PRO A 187 6.34 4.65 19.55
C PRO A 187 5.94 3.19 19.80
N GLY A 188 6.76 2.25 19.34
CA GLY A 188 6.57 0.82 19.59
C GLY A 188 5.54 0.10 18.69
N ARG A 189 4.91 0.77 17.71
CA ARG A 189 4.11 0.12 16.67
C ARG A 189 4.85 0.07 15.33
N GLN A 190 4.60 -0.99 14.55
CA GLN A 190 4.99 -1.05 13.15
C GLN A 190 4.26 0.06 12.36
N LEU A 191 4.97 0.72 11.45
CA LEU A 191 4.40 1.69 10.52
C LEU A 191 3.22 1.07 9.75
N GLY A 192 2.10 1.81 9.69
CA GLY A 192 0.90 1.40 8.97
C GLY A 192 0.04 0.34 9.66
N ALA A 193 0.49 -0.23 10.79
CA ALA A 193 -0.20 -1.35 11.43
C ALA A 193 -1.63 -1.00 11.90
N LEU A 194 -2.54 -1.95 11.71
CA LEU A 194 -3.93 -1.87 12.10
C LEU A 194 -4.26 -2.84 13.26
N PRO A 195 -5.32 -2.58 14.04
CA PRO A 195 -5.80 -3.49 15.09
C PRO A 195 -6.11 -4.88 14.54
N GLN A 196 -5.63 -5.94 15.21
CA GLN A 196 -5.67 -7.32 14.69
C GLN A 196 -7.04 -8.01 14.80
N ASP A 197 -7.93 -7.54 15.67
CA ASP A 197 -9.20 -8.22 16.01
C ASP A 197 -10.47 -7.38 15.66
N ASP A 198 -10.36 -6.49 14.67
CA ASP A 198 -11.44 -5.56 14.31
C ASP A 198 -11.75 -5.65 12.81
N ARG A 199 -12.95 -6.15 12.49
CA ARG A 199 -13.43 -6.49 11.12
C ARG A 199 -13.37 -5.34 10.11
N ARG A 200 -13.27 -4.10 10.59
CA ARG A 200 -13.14 -2.89 9.79
C ARG A 200 -11.78 -2.78 9.09
N TYR A 201 -10.81 -3.61 9.47
CA TYR A 201 -9.43 -3.55 8.99
C TYR A 201 -8.97 -4.86 8.36
N ASP A 202 -8.14 -4.78 7.32
CA ASP A 202 -7.22 -5.86 6.96
C ASP A 202 -5.89 -5.63 7.70
N ALA A 203 -5.74 -6.30 8.84
CA ALA A 203 -4.55 -6.18 9.67
C ALA A 203 -3.39 -7.08 9.19
N GLY A 204 -3.61 -7.92 8.16
CA GLY A 204 -2.61 -8.80 7.56
C GLY A 204 -1.89 -8.19 6.36
N LEU A 205 -2.51 -7.22 5.67
CA LEU A 205 -1.97 -6.61 4.46
C LEU A 205 -0.62 -5.90 4.66
N VAL A 206 -0.48 -5.11 5.73
CA VAL A 206 0.77 -4.38 6.05
C VAL A 206 1.92 -5.35 6.39
N PRO A 207 1.76 -6.35 7.27
CA PRO A 207 2.77 -7.40 7.46
C PRO A 207 3.09 -8.22 6.20
N ALA A 208 2.14 -8.42 5.29
CA ALA A 208 2.39 -9.10 4.02
C ALA A 208 3.21 -8.23 3.06
N ALA A 209 2.85 -6.96 2.91
CA ALA A 209 3.55 -5.96 2.10
C ALA A 209 5.00 -5.76 2.55
N ALA A 210 5.25 -5.64 3.86
CA ALA A 210 6.59 -5.39 4.40
C ALA A 210 7.57 -6.56 4.18
N LYS A 211 7.09 -7.81 4.12
CA LYS A 211 7.96 -8.99 3.98
C LYS A 211 8.61 -9.12 2.60
N THR A 212 7.98 -8.61 1.55
CA THR A 212 8.51 -8.69 0.17
C THR A 212 9.79 -7.84 0.00
N ASN A 213 9.97 -6.79 0.79
CA ASN A 213 11.09 -5.85 0.70
C ASN A 213 12.46 -6.44 1.10
N HIS A 214 12.52 -7.69 1.59
CA HIS A 214 13.76 -8.36 2.00
C HIS A 214 14.31 -9.36 0.96
N VAL A 215 13.79 -9.36 -0.27
CA VAL A 215 14.30 -10.18 -1.38
C VAL A 215 14.87 -9.28 -2.49
N SER A 216 16.06 -8.73 -2.25
CA SER A 216 16.89 -8.00 -3.23
C SER A 216 18.36 -8.06 -2.81
#